data_AF-A0A9D9X9Z6-F1
#
_entry.id   AF-A0A9D9X9Z6-F1
#
_cell.length_a   1.000
_cell.length_b   1.000
_cell.length_c   1.000
_cell.angle_alpha   90.00
_cell.angle_beta   90.00
_cell.angle_gamma   90.00
#
_symmetry.space_group_name_H-M   'P 1'
#
loop_
_entity.id
_entity.type
_entity.pdbx_description
1 polymer ?
#
loop_
_entity_poly.entity_id
_entity_poly.type
_entity_poly.pdbx_seq_one_letter_code
_entity_poly.pdbx_strand_id
1 'polypeptide(L)'
;MEYLRNSKEIGARLQKLFGGQGRKVAIVGFVGSNALKHLPEDISGLEVVCWPKAGATHPDGIRQLLGIEGVSVSFCDNLHQKIYWREGTGLIVGSANLSENGLGDGGLHEFAVYCADRSFDIDRVLNELSRKPVSESELSKLTCDHWKLICRTKRQSGEEIYFTDYLGTGDTNAWKIVTASEELPKAKVNAAVKAATGTVDWNTVNEVYSDKFETQKFVLQVETDGKGRVKKANANWMYAELIVDVDGTPCIVQRNKLNRNKKPPFKLDNDFKKYVMTAFNTARISKSGENQLDKKNGDATPLIHALRLLYGNATGQ
;
A
#
# COMPACT_ATOMS: atom_id res chain seq x y z
N MET A 1 -35.40 2.37 24.66
CA MET A 1 -34.62 3.12 23.66
C MET A 1 -33.59 3.95 24.40
N GLU A 2 -32.37 4.03 23.90
CA GLU A 2 -31.24 4.75 24.52
C GLU A 2 -30.57 5.62 23.46
N TYR A 3 -30.30 6.89 23.78
CA TYR A 3 -29.61 7.82 22.88
C TYR A 3 -28.11 7.81 23.19
N LEU A 4 -27.29 7.57 22.17
CA LEU A 4 -25.84 7.49 22.23
C LEU A 4 -25.28 8.74 21.54
N ARG A 5 -24.72 9.66 22.32
CA ARG A 5 -24.48 11.06 21.90
C ARG A 5 -23.09 11.34 21.33
N ASN A 6 -22.22 10.34 21.32
CA ASN A 6 -20.85 10.45 20.84
C ASN A 6 -20.28 9.06 20.50
N SER A 7 -19.16 9.05 19.78
CA SER A 7 -18.45 7.84 19.36
C SER A 7 -18.14 6.87 20.50
N LYS A 8 -17.75 7.39 21.67
CA LYS A 8 -17.41 6.58 22.85
C LYS A 8 -18.62 5.85 23.42
N GLU A 9 -19.77 6.52 23.54
CA GLU A 9 -21.03 5.88 23.97
C GLU A 9 -21.47 4.80 22.97
N ILE A 10 -21.32 5.07 21.67
CA ILE A 10 -21.65 4.11 20.61
C ILE A 10 -20.73 2.89 20.68
N GLY A 11 -19.41 3.09 20.75
CA GLY A 11 -18.42 2.02 20.88
C GLY A 11 -18.64 1.18 22.13
N ALA A 12 -18.86 1.81 23.28
CA ALA A 12 -19.15 1.10 24.53
C ALA A 12 -20.46 0.30 24.45
N ARG A 13 -21.50 0.83 23.79
CA ARG A 13 -22.75 0.09 23.59
C ARG A 13 -22.57 -1.06 22.61
N LEU A 14 -21.79 -0.88 21.54
CA LEU A 14 -21.48 -1.91 20.55
C LEU A 14 -20.74 -3.08 21.19
N GLN A 15 -19.73 -2.81 22.02
CA GLN A 15 -19.03 -3.82 22.82
C GLN A 15 -20.02 -4.67 23.64
N LYS A 16 -20.97 -4.03 24.34
CA LYS A 16 -22.03 -4.74 25.08
C LYS A 16 -23.02 -5.47 24.17
N LEU A 17 -23.36 -4.90 23.02
CA LEU A 17 -24.31 -5.48 22.06
C LEU A 17 -23.71 -6.75 21.45
N PHE A 18 -22.44 -6.74 21.05
CA PHE A 18 -21.81 -7.88 20.39
C PHE A 18 -21.14 -8.87 21.35
N GLY A 19 -20.91 -8.51 22.62
CA GLY A 19 -20.27 -9.39 23.61
C GLY A 19 -21.12 -10.56 24.11
N GLY A 20 -22.14 -11.00 23.36
CA GLY A 20 -22.99 -12.14 23.72
C GLY A 20 -23.16 -13.10 22.55
N GLN A 21 -23.76 -14.25 22.86
CA GLN A 21 -23.97 -15.33 21.90
C GLN A 21 -25.06 -14.99 20.87
N GLY A 22 -25.06 -15.74 19.76
CA GLY A 22 -26.03 -15.59 18.66
C GLY A 22 -25.49 -14.81 17.46
N ARG A 23 -26.32 -14.74 16.41
CA ARG A 23 -25.99 -14.07 15.14
C ARG A 23 -25.79 -12.57 15.34
N LYS A 24 -24.73 -12.02 14.74
CA LYS A 24 -24.38 -10.59 14.79
C LYS A 24 -24.30 -10.05 13.37
N VAL A 25 -24.80 -8.84 13.14
CA VAL A 25 -24.77 -8.20 11.82
C VAL A 25 -24.29 -6.75 11.96
N ALA A 26 -23.32 -6.35 11.15
CA ALA A 26 -22.88 -4.98 11.00
C ALA A 26 -23.04 -4.54 9.54
N ILE A 27 -24.00 -3.65 9.27
CA ILE A 27 -24.20 -3.02 7.96
C ILE A 27 -23.65 -1.61 8.10
N VAL A 28 -22.48 -1.34 7.51
CA VAL A 28 -21.80 -0.05 7.66
C VAL A 28 -21.37 0.48 6.30
N GLY A 29 -21.34 1.80 6.13
CA GLY A 29 -20.80 2.38 4.90
C GLY A 29 -19.34 1.97 4.72
N PHE A 30 -18.53 2.13 5.77
CA PHE A 30 -17.09 1.94 5.71
C PHE A 30 -16.54 1.13 6.88
N VAL A 31 -15.43 0.43 6.64
CA VAL A 31 -14.64 -0.28 7.65
C VAL A 31 -13.24 0.32 7.71
N GLY A 32 -12.78 0.71 8.90
CA GLY A 32 -11.44 1.26 9.12
C GLY A 32 -10.38 0.19 9.38
N SER A 33 -9.09 0.55 9.30
CA SER A 33 -7.95 -0.34 9.59
C SER A 33 -7.90 -0.83 11.04
N ASN A 34 -8.60 -0.16 11.95
CA ASN A 34 -8.66 -0.45 13.38
C ASN A 34 -10.00 -1.08 13.81
N ALA A 35 -10.82 -1.56 12.87
CA ALA A 35 -12.17 -2.06 13.13
C ALA A 35 -12.26 -3.01 14.34
N LEU A 36 -11.32 -3.96 14.43
CA LEU A 36 -11.30 -4.97 15.50
C LEU A 36 -11.15 -4.37 16.90
N LYS A 37 -10.51 -3.20 17.07
CA LYS A 37 -10.33 -2.57 18.39
C LYS A 37 -11.64 -2.15 19.05
N HIS A 38 -12.70 -1.99 18.26
CA HIS A 38 -14.01 -1.55 18.73
C HIS A 38 -15.01 -2.71 18.88
N LEU A 39 -14.55 -3.94 18.64
CA LEU A 39 -15.32 -5.16 18.77
C LEU A 39 -14.89 -5.93 20.02
N PRO A 40 -15.76 -6.75 20.62
CA PRO A 40 -15.37 -7.65 21.70
C PRO A 40 -14.40 -8.72 21.20
N GLU A 41 -13.76 -9.44 22.12
CA GLU A 41 -12.82 -10.52 21.77
C GLU A 41 -13.50 -11.65 20.99
N ASP A 42 -14.70 -12.06 21.39
CA ASP A 42 -15.51 -13.05 20.67
C ASP A 42 -16.55 -12.36 19.77
N ILE A 43 -16.29 -12.38 18.47
CA ILE A 43 -17.21 -11.94 17.41
C ILE A 43 -17.62 -13.08 16.48
N SER A 44 -17.56 -14.33 16.95
CA SER A 44 -18.05 -15.48 16.19
C SER A 44 -19.48 -15.24 15.69
N GLY A 45 -19.74 -15.61 14.44
CA GLY A 45 -21.05 -15.40 13.79
C GLY A 45 -21.35 -13.96 13.39
N LEU A 46 -20.34 -13.09 13.31
CA LEU A 46 -20.49 -11.73 12.78
C LEU A 46 -20.51 -11.72 11.25
N GLU A 47 -21.55 -11.12 10.70
CA GLU A 47 -21.69 -10.79 9.29
C GLU A 47 -21.52 -9.28 9.07
N VAL A 48 -20.52 -8.89 8.28
CA VAL A 48 -20.25 -7.49 7.95
C VAL A 48 -20.63 -7.20 6.50
N VAL A 49 -21.41 -6.16 6.26
CA VAL A 49 -21.70 -5.63 4.92
C VAL A 49 -21.14 -4.21 4.82
N CYS A 50 -20.30 -3.95 3.82
CA CYS A 50 -19.69 -2.62 3.62
C CYS A 50 -19.53 -2.20 2.16
N TRP A 51 -19.33 -0.90 1.90
CA TRP A 51 -19.01 -0.40 0.56
C TRP A 51 -17.50 -0.50 0.30
N PRO A 52 -17.03 -1.20 -0.76
CA PRO A 52 -15.60 -1.23 -1.14
C PRO A 52 -15.11 0.07 -1.80
N LYS A 53 -15.36 1.22 -1.17
CA LYS A 53 -14.90 2.53 -1.67
C LYS A 53 -13.46 2.80 -1.25
N ALA A 54 -12.56 2.90 -2.22
CA ALA A 54 -11.16 3.30 -2.01
C ALA A 54 -11.06 4.63 -1.25
N GLY A 55 -10.14 4.69 -0.28
CA GLY A 55 -9.94 5.83 0.63
C GLY A 55 -10.95 5.96 1.78
N ALA A 56 -12.07 5.22 1.74
CA ALA A 56 -13.04 5.21 2.82
C ALA A 56 -13.03 3.88 3.58
N THR A 57 -13.18 2.75 2.86
CA THR A 57 -12.97 1.41 3.42
C THR A 57 -11.50 1.04 3.31
N HIS A 58 -10.92 0.59 4.42
CA HIS A 58 -9.53 0.20 4.51
C HIS A 58 -9.37 -1.30 4.25
N PRO A 59 -8.56 -1.72 3.27
CA PRO A 59 -8.41 -3.13 2.91
C PRO A 59 -7.89 -4.00 4.06
N ASP A 60 -6.99 -3.47 4.89
CA ASP A 60 -6.46 -4.24 6.04
C ASP A 60 -7.51 -4.52 7.11
N GLY A 61 -8.48 -3.61 7.31
CA GLY A 61 -9.60 -3.87 8.22
C GLY A 61 -10.48 -5.02 7.72
N ILE A 62 -10.65 -5.15 6.40
CA ILE A 62 -11.36 -6.26 5.78
C ILE A 62 -10.59 -7.58 5.94
N ARG A 63 -9.27 -7.59 5.70
CA ARG A 63 -8.42 -8.78 5.91
C ARG A 63 -8.46 -9.26 7.35
N GLN A 64 -8.35 -8.33 8.30
CA GLN A 64 -8.40 -8.64 9.72
C GLN A 64 -9.72 -9.31 10.11
N LEU A 65 -10.86 -8.81 9.60
CA LEU A 65 -12.17 -9.44 9.84
C LEU A 65 -12.26 -10.82 9.19
N LEU A 66 -11.84 -10.97 7.94
CA LEU A 66 -11.85 -12.26 7.22
C LEU A 66 -10.91 -13.30 7.85
N GLY A 67 -9.89 -12.86 8.59
CA GLY A 67 -8.97 -13.74 9.31
C GLY A 67 -9.53 -14.35 10.59
N ILE A 68 -10.73 -13.93 11.03
CA ILE A 68 -11.36 -14.43 12.25
C ILE A 68 -12.35 -15.54 11.88
N GLU A 69 -12.23 -16.69 12.54
CA GLU A 69 -13.10 -17.83 12.34
C GLU A 69 -14.57 -17.47 12.63
N GLY A 70 -15.48 -17.86 11.72
CA GLY A 70 -16.90 -17.59 11.84
C GLY A 70 -17.33 -16.15 11.54
N VAL A 71 -16.43 -15.29 11.08
CA VAL A 71 -16.76 -13.95 10.57
C VAL A 71 -16.88 -13.98 9.05
N SER A 72 -17.91 -13.33 8.51
CA SER A 72 -18.09 -13.15 7.07
C SER A 72 -18.13 -11.67 6.70
N VAL A 73 -17.60 -11.34 5.52
CA VAL A 73 -17.65 -9.98 4.97
C VAL A 73 -18.24 -10.03 3.57
N SER A 74 -19.16 -9.11 3.29
CA SER A 74 -19.74 -8.89 1.97
C SER A 74 -19.62 -7.43 1.56
N PHE A 75 -19.42 -7.20 0.26
CA PHE A 75 -19.43 -5.89 -0.35
C PHE A 75 -20.80 -5.53 -0.92
N CYS A 76 -21.20 -4.27 -0.73
CA CYS A 76 -22.41 -3.68 -1.28
C CYS A 76 -22.08 -2.26 -1.77
N ASP A 77 -22.17 -2.03 -3.08
CA ASP A 77 -21.87 -0.72 -3.66
C ASP A 77 -22.85 0.36 -3.20
N ASN A 78 -22.35 1.59 -3.02
CA ASN A 78 -23.10 2.75 -2.56
C ASN A 78 -23.83 2.55 -1.21
N LEU A 79 -23.37 1.62 -0.38
CA LEU A 79 -23.90 1.42 0.96
C LEU A 79 -23.53 2.60 1.86
N HIS A 80 -24.54 3.17 2.52
CA HIS A 80 -24.35 4.28 3.47
C HIS A 80 -25.10 4.10 4.79
N GLN A 81 -25.74 2.95 5.00
CA GLN A 81 -26.37 2.59 6.27
C GLN A 81 -25.30 2.35 7.35
N LYS A 82 -25.67 2.56 8.63
CA LYS A 82 -24.89 2.15 9.80
C LYS A 82 -25.83 1.51 10.81
N ILE A 83 -25.86 0.19 10.80
CA ILE A 83 -26.72 -0.65 11.63
C ILE A 83 -25.82 -1.72 12.25
N TYR A 84 -25.93 -1.88 13.56
CA TYR A 84 -25.33 -2.98 14.31
C TYR A 84 -26.45 -3.73 15.00
N TRP A 85 -26.56 -5.03 14.80
CA TRP A 85 -27.68 -5.83 15.31
C TRP A 85 -27.18 -7.14 15.90
N ARG A 86 -27.82 -7.58 16.98
CA ARG A 86 -27.66 -8.94 17.53
C ARG A 86 -29.01 -9.58 17.77
N GLU A 87 -29.11 -10.84 17.38
CA GLU A 87 -30.28 -11.69 17.60
C GLU A 87 -30.75 -11.67 19.06
N GLY A 88 -32.08 -11.62 19.23
CA GLY A 88 -32.73 -11.63 20.55
C GLY A 88 -32.39 -10.43 21.46
N THR A 89 -31.71 -9.40 20.93
CA THR A 89 -31.18 -8.29 21.75
C THR A 89 -31.58 -6.91 21.23
N GLY A 90 -31.48 -6.70 19.92
CA GLY A 90 -31.83 -5.44 19.27
C GLY A 90 -30.69 -4.84 18.45
N LEU A 91 -30.74 -3.53 18.25
CA LEU A 91 -29.88 -2.84 17.29
C LEU A 91 -29.43 -1.44 17.74
N ILE A 92 -28.29 -1.03 17.21
CA ILE A 92 -27.82 0.36 17.17
C ILE A 92 -27.97 0.85 15.73
N VAL A 93 -28.61 2.01 15.54
CA VAL A 93 -28.69 2.69 14.24
C VAL A 93 -28.23 4.13 14.41
N GLY A 94 -27.38 4.62 13.52
CA GLY A 94 -26.84 5.97 13.65
C GLY A 94 -25.92 6.38 12.51
N SER A 95 -24.94 7.22 12.84
CA SER A 95 -23.97 7.78 11.89
C SER A 95 -22.61 7.06 11.88
N ALA A 96 -22.27 6.34 12.96
CA ALA A 96 -20.95 5.76 13.17
C ALA A 96 -20.64 4.56 12.27
N ASN A 97 -19.55 4.66 11.49
CA ASN A 97 -18.97 3.53 10.76
C ASN A 97 -18.10 2.65 11.69
N LEU A 98 -17.80 1.42 11.26
CA LEU A 98 -16.90 0.51 11.99
C LEU A 98 -15.43 0.95 11.84
N SER A 99 -15.04 1.99 12.57
CA SER A 99 -13.74 2.65 12.45
C SER A 99 -13.41 3.47 13.71
N GLU A 100 -12.13 3.82 13.88
CA GLU A 100 -11.66 4.70 14.96
C GLU A 100 -12.40 6.04 15.00
N ASN A 101 -12.66 6.63 13.84
CA ASN A 101 -13.37 7.92 13.76
C ASN A 101 -14.83 7.81 14.20
N GLY A 102 -15.48 6.67 13.92
CA GLY A 102 -16.89 6.45 14.25
C GLY A 102 -17.14 5.92 15.67
N LEU A 103 -16.20 5.15 16.24
CA LEU A 103 -16.42 4.39 17.48
C LEU A 103 -15.39 4.66 18.58
N GLY A 104 -14.35 5.43 18.28
CA GLY A 104 -13.27 5.80 19.20
C GLY A 104 -13.14 7.31 19.36
N ASP A 105 -11.91 7.77 19.62
CA ASP A 105 -11.61 9.18 19.89
C ASP A 105 -11.23 9.96 18.62
N GLY A 106 -11.60 9.48 17.42
CA GLY A 106 -11.21 10.07 16.13
C GLY A 106 -11.92 11.37 15.74
N GLY A 107 -12.51 12.07 16.71
CA GLY A 107 -12.91 13.48 16.57
C GLY A 107 -14.18 13.76 15.75
N LEU A 108 -14.96 12.75 15.37
CA LEU A 108 -16.26 12.96 14.73
C LEU A 108 -17.38 13.14 15.76
N HIS A 109 -18.33 14.03 15.43
CA HIS A 109 -19.58 14.15 16.16
C HIS A 109 -20.57 13.09 15.68
N GLU A 110 -20.58 11.96 16.39
CA GLU A 110 -21.44 10.83 16.07
C GLU A 110 -22.68 10.80 16.96
N PHE A 111 -23.79 10.29 16.41
CA PHE A 111 -25.03 10.07 17.14
C PHE A 111 -25.66 8.75 16.71
N ALA A 112 -26.19 8.00 17.66
CA ALA A 112 -26.95 6.79 17.38
C ALA A 112 -28.06 6.57 18.40
N VAL A 113 -28.95 5.64 18.06
CA VAL A 113 -29.99 5.16 18.94
C VAL A 113 -29.82 3.66 19.12
N TYR A 114 -29.80 3.21 20.37
CA TYR A 114 -29.97 1.80 20.70
C TYR A 114 -31.45 1.49 20.96
N CYS A 115 -31.94 0.49 20.22
CA CYS A 115 -33.29 -0.04 20.33
C CYS A 115 -33.21 -1.50 20.80
N ALA A 116 -33.75 -1.77 21.99
CA ALA A 116 -33.83 -3.13 22.57
C ALA A 116 -34.98 -3.95 21.96
N ASP A 117 -35.17 -3.85 20.65
CA ASP A 117 -36.22 -4.58 19.93
C ASP A 117 -35.71 -5.97 19.54
N ARG A 118 -36.12 -6.98 20.30
CA ARG A 118 -35.71 -8.38 20.08
C ARG A 118 -36.36 -9.00 18.83
N SER A 119 -37.40 -8.36 18.30
CA SER A 119 -38.16 -8.82 17.13
C SER A 119 -37.77 -8.12 15.83
N PHE A 120 -36.74 -7.27 15.85
CA PHE A 120 -36.28 -6.58 14.65
C PHE A 120 -35.82 -7.59 13.58
N ASP A 121 -36.50 -7.59 12.43
CA ASP A 121 -36.21 -8.44 11.29
C ASP A 121 -35.04 -7.87 10.47
N ILE A 122 -33.82 -8.28 10.83
CA ILE A 122 -32.60 -7.88 10.11
C ILE A 122 -32.54 -8.47 8.70
N ASP A 123 -33.18 -9.62 8.46
CA ASP A 123 -33.10 -10.32 7.17
C ASP A 123 -33.88 -9.57 6.10
N ARG A 124 -34.98 -8.91 6.46
CA ARG A 124 -35.65 -7.97 5.55
C ARG A 124 -34.70 -6.88 5.05
N VAL A 125 -33.88 -6.30 5.93
CA VAL A 125 -32.89 -5.29 5.55
C VAL A 125 -31.81 -5.89 4.65
N LEU A 126 -31.28 -7.06 5.02
CA LEU A 126 -30.23 -7.73 4.25
C LEU A 126 -30.69 -8.16 2.85
N ASN A 127 -31.95 -8.58 2.71
CA ASN A 127 -32.53 -9.00 1.43
C ASN A 127 -32.74 -7.83 0.45
N GLU A 128 -32.76 -6.59 0.93
CA GLU A 128 -32.82 -5.38 0.10
C GLU A 128 -31.43 -4.94 -0.40
N LEU A 129 -30.35 -5.51 0.14
CA LEU A 129 -28.98 -5.17 -0.25
C LEU A 129 -28.45 -6.09 -1.35
N SER A 130 -27.94 -5.50 -2.43
CA SER A 130 -27.19 -6.22 -3.46
C SER A 130 -25.76 -6.53 -2.98
N ARG A 131 -25.66 -7.44 -2.00
CA ARG A 131 -24.40 -7.83 -1.36
C ARG A 131 -23.73 -9.02 -2.04
N LYS A 132 -22.41 -9.03 -2.10
CA LYS A 132 -21.59 -10.13 -2.63
C LYS A 132 -20.49 -10.48 -1.63
N PRO A 133 -20.21 -11.78 -1.36
CA PRO A 133 -19.06 -12.16 -0.55
C PRO A 133 -17.78 -11.53 -1.08
N VAL A 134 -16.89 -11.10 -0.19
CA VAL A 134 -15.60 -10.51 -0.60
C VAL A 134 -14.77 -11.57 -1.31
N SER A 135 -14.44 -11.33 -2.58
CA SER A 135 -13.47 -12.13 -3.33
C SER A 135 -12.04 -11.57 -3.21
N GLU A 136 -11.04 -12.43 -3.38
CA GLU A 136 -9.62 -12.03 -3.35
C GLU A 136 -9.30 -10.98 -4.44
N SER A 137 -9.91 -11.10 -5.62
CA SER A 137 -9.72 -10.15 -6.72
C SER A 137 -10.30 -8.78 -6.39
N GLU A 138 -11.49 -8.71 -5.76
CA GLU A 138 -12.09 -7.44 -5.32
C GLU A 138 -11.30 -6.79 -4.18
N LEU A 139 -10.82 -7.58 -3.22
CA LEU A 139 -10.02 -7.07 -2.11
C LEU A 139 -8.64 -6.58 -2.60
N SER A 140 -8.03 -7.29 -3.54
CA SER A 140 -6.80 -6.86 -4.22
C SER A 140 -7.01 -5.55 -4.99
N LYS A 141 -8.13 -5.42 -5.71
CA LYS A 141 -8.50 -4.18 -6.40
C LYS A 141 -8.70 -3.02 -5.41
N LEU A 142 -9.47 -3.23 -4.34
CA LEU A 142 -9.68 -2.23 -3.29
C LEU A 142 -8.34 -1.77 -2.69
N THR A 143 -7.43 -2.71 -2.45
CA THR A 143 -6.08 -2.40 -1.94
C THR A 143 -5.33 -1.48 -2.89
N CYS A 144 -5.24 -1.86 -4.15
CA CYS A 144 -4.57 -1.09 -5.20
C CYS A 144 -5.14 0.34 -5.30
N ASP A 145 -6.46 0.46 -5.40
CA ASP A 145 -7.15 1.74 -5.58
C ASP A 145 -7.03 2.63 -4.32
N HIS A 146 -7.09 2.03 -3.12
CA HIS A 146 -6.91 2.73 -1.84
C HIS A 146 -5.53 3.37 -1.74
N TRP A 147 -4.46 2.61 -2.01
CA TRP A 147 -3.09 3.13 -1.92
C TRP A 147 -2.74 4.10 -3.06
N LYS A 148 -3.28 3.90 -4.26
CA LYS A 148 -3.17 4.89 -5.35
C LYS A 148 -3.77 6.23 -4.93
N LEU A 149 -4.92 6.20 -4.26
CA LEU A 149 -5.57 7.42 -3.75
C LEU A 149 -4.73 8.08 -2.66
N ILE A 150 -4.22 7.33 -1.68
CA ILE A 150 -3.32 7.87 -0.64
C ILE A 150 -2.10 8.53 -1.26
N CYS A 151 -1.42 7.84 -2.19
CA CYS A 151 -0.25 8.39 -2.87
C CYS A 151 -0.60 9.67 -3.65
N ARG A 152 -1.76 9.72 -4.31
CA ARG A 152 -2.22 10.92 -5.02
C ARG A 152 -2.46 12.08 -4.06
N THR A 153 -3.13 11.85 -2.94
CA THR A 153 -3.41 12.88 -1.93
C THR A 153 -2.12 13.42 -1.31
N LYS A 154 -1.19 12.54 -0.91
CA LYS A 154 0.13 12.93 -0.40
C LYS A 154 0.91 13.79 -1.40
N ARG A 155 0.89 13.42 -2.68
CA ARG A 155 1.53 14.24 -3.74
C ARG A 155 0.92 15.63 -3.84
N GLN A 156 -0.39 15.76 -3.69
CA GLN A 156 -1.11 17.04 -3.74
C GLN A 156 -0.85 17.90 -2.50
N SER A 157 -0.79 17.31 -1.31
CA SER A 157 -0.46 18.03 -0.06
C SER A 157 1.03 18.35 0.05
N GLY A 158 1.87 17.73 -0.77
CA GLY A 158 3.32 17.87 -0.71
C GLY A 158 3.99 16.96 0.32
N GLU A 159 3.22 16.07 0.95
CA GLU A 159 3.73 15.03 1.84
C GLU A 159 4.61 14.02 1.11
N GLU A 160 5.49 13.39 1.89
CA GLU A 160 6.38 12.36 1.40
C GLU A 160 5.64 11.03 1.28
N ILE A 161 5.87 10.32 0.17
CA ILE A 161 5.40 8.95 -0.04
C ILE A 161 6.54 8.02 0.35
N TYR A 162 6.31 7.09 1.25
CA TYR A 162 7.29 6.06 1.61
C TYR A 162 7.11 4.80 0.76
N PHE A 163 8.10 3.91 0.77
CA PHE A 163 8.01 2.67 -0.01
C PHE A 163 6.81 1.82 0.39
N THR A 164 6.45 1.78 1.67
CA THR A 164 5.27 1.05 2.17
C THR A 164 3.96 1.58 1.59
N ASP A 165 3.78 2.90 1.52
CA ASP A 165 2.64 3.53 0.84
C ASP A 165 2.59 3.12 -0.64
N TYR A 166 3.75 3.18 -1.31
CA TYR A 166 3.88 2.89 -2.73
C TYR A 166 3.62 1.41 -3.03
N LEU A 167 4.08 0.51 -2.17
CA LEU A 167 3.98 -0.94 -2.34
C LEU A 167 2.53 -1.40 -2.51
N GLY A 168 1.63 -0.76 -1.76
CA GLY A 168 0.20 -1.03 -1.81
C GLY A 168 -0.47 -0.60 -3.12
N THR A 169 0.15 0.26 -3.92
CA THR A 169 -0.39 0.69 -5.22
C THR A 169 -0.39 -0.43 -6.27
N GLY A 170 0.38 -1.50 -6.04
CA GLY A 170 0.57 -2.59 -7.00
C GLY A 170 1.36 -2.20 -8.26
N ASP A 171 1.85 -0.96 -8.36
CA ASP A 171 2.64 -0.51 -9.51
C ASP A 171 4.09 -0.99 -9.39
N THR A 172 4.40 -2.12 -10.01
CA THR A 172 5.77 -2.66 -10.07
C THR A 172 6.57 -2.11 -11.24
N ASN A 173 5.94 -1.37 -12.16
CA ASN A 173 6.53 -0.97 -13.44
C ASN A 173 6.93 0.52 -13.48
N ALA A 174 6.69 1.29 -12.41
CA ALA A 174 7.02 2.71 -12.42
C ALA A 174 8.54 2.99 -12.36
N TRP A 175 9.36 2.02 -11.96
CA TRP A 175 10.80 2.21 -11.81
C TRP A 175 11.61 0.95 -12.10
N LYS A 176 12.87 1.16 -12.49
CA LYS A 176 13.86 0.11 -12.81
C LYS A 176 14.98 0.09 -11.77
N ILE A 177 15.77 -0.97 -11.71
CA ILE A 177 16.99 -1.02 -10.87
C ILE A 177 18.25 -1.11 -11.73
N VAL A 178 19.32 -0.42 -11.32
CA VAL A 178 20.64 -0.51 -11.93
C VAL A 178 21.74 -0.62 -10.86
N THR A 179 22.78 -1.39 -11.15
CA THR A 179 23.99 -1.43 -10.32
C THR A 179 25.07 -0.51 -10.86
N ALA A 180 25.75 0.21 -9.97
CA ALA A 180 26.95 0.98 -10.29
C ALA A 180 28.18 0.26 -9.73
N SER A 181 29.12 -0.13 -10.59
CA SER A 181 30.34 -0.83 -10.17
C SER A 181 31.63 -0.07 -10.50
N GLU A 182 31.66 0.68 -11.59
CA GLU A 182 32.85 1.41 -12.06
C GLU A 182 32.50 2.82 -12.55
N GLU A 183 33.42 3.77 -12.35
CA GLU A 183 33.27 5.12 -12.89
C GLU A 183 33.69 5.14 -14.36
N LEU A 184 32.77 5.55 -15.24
CA LEU A 184 33.07 5.77 -16.65
C LEU A 184 34.03 6.97 -16.83
N PRO A 185 34.99 6.92 -17.77
CA PRO A 185 35.88 8.04 -18.02
C PRO A 185 35.10 9.30 -18.43
N LYS A 186 35.18 10.36 -17.61
CA LYS A 186 34.42 11.61 -17.78
C LYS A 186 34.53 12.20 -19.19
N ALA A 187 35.70 12.14 -19.81
CA ALA A 187 35.91 12.65 -21.17
C ALA A 187 35.05 11.94 -22.22
N LYS A 188 34.89 10.61 -22.10
CA LYS A 188 34.06 9.80 -23.00
C LYS A 188 32.58 10.08 -22.81
N VAL A 189 32.14 10.16 -21.56
CA VAL A 189 30.75 10.54 -21.22
C VAL A 189 30.44 11.94 -21.73
N ASN A 190 31.34 12.91 -21.54
CA ASN A 190 31.18 14.26 -22.06
C ASN A 190 31.03 14.29 -23.59
N ALA A 191 31.84 13.50 -24.31
CA ALA A 191 31.75 13.41 -25.77
C ALA A 191 30.39 12.85 -26.21
N ALA A 192 29.94 11.75 -25.60
CA ALA A 192 28.64 11.13 -25.90
C ALA A 192 27.45 12.05 -25.58
N VAL A 193 27.45 12.71 -24.41
CA VAL A 193 26.41 13.65 -24.01
C VAL A 193 26.40 14.90 -24.90
N LYS A 194 27.58 15.40 -25.31
CA LYS A 194 27.69 16.53 -26.25
C LYS A 194 27.18 16.16 -27.63
N ALA A 195 27.47 14.96 -28.12
CA ALA A 195 26.93 14.48 -29.38
C ALA A 195 25.38 14.40 -29.35
N ALA A 196 24.81 13.94 -28.23
CA ALA A 196 23.36 13.80 -28.08
C ALA A 196 22.61 15.11 -27.80
N THR A 197 23.25 16.11 -27.17
CA THR A 197 22.56 17.29 -26.63
C THR A 197 23.14 18.64 -27.03
N GLY A 198 24.31 18.67 -27.65
CA GLY A 198 25.10 19.88 -27.89
C GLY A 198 25.87 20.41 -26.66
N THR A 199 25.69 19.82 -25.48
CA THR A 199 26.30 20.28 -24.20
C THR A 199 27.02 19.15 -23.47
N VAL A 200 27.94 19.46 -22.55
CA VAL A 200 28.62 18.45 -21.70
C VAL A 200 27.98 18.33 -20.31
N ASP A 201 26.81 18.94 -20.11
CA ASP A 201 26.19 19.04 -18.80
C ASP A 201 25.47 17.76 -18.42
N TRP A 202 25.99 17.09 -17.40
CA TRP A 202 25.34 15.95 -16.77
C TRP A 202 25.62 15.84 -15.27
N ASN A 203 24.72 15.16 -14.54
CA ASN A 203 24.79 14.97 -13.10
C ASN A 203 25.16 13.53 -12.72
N THR A 204 24.55 12.54 -13.37
CA THR A 204 24.79 11.12 -13.08
C THR A 204 24.70 10.30 -14.36
N VAL A 205 25.50 9.24 -14.46
CA VAL A 205 25.53 8.30 -15.58
C VAL A 205 25.66 6.87 -15.04
N ASN A 206 24.96 5.93 -15.68
CA ASN A 206 25.05 4.52 -15.36
C ASN A 206 25.05 3.69 -16.65
N GLU A 207 25.95 2.71 -16.72
CA GLU A 207 25.90 1.69 -17.77
C GLU A 207 24.62 0.84 -17.65
N VAL A 208 24.06 0.47 -18.79
CA VAL A 208 22.84 -0.34 -18.89
C VAL A 208 22.90 -1.28 -20.10
N TYR A 209 21.93 -2.19 -20.21
CA TYR A 209 21.58 -2.82 -21.48
C TYR A 209 20.54 -1.97 -22.19
N SER A 210 20.81 -1.62 -23.46
CA SER A 210 20.00 -0.65 -24.22
C SER A 210 18.56 -1.08 -24.41
N ASP A 211 18.27 -2.38 -24.47
CA ASP A 211 16.92 -2.92 -24.68
C ASP A 211 16.08 -2.98 -23.39
N LYS A 212 16.68 -2.75 -22.22
CA LYS A 212 16.01 -2.86 -20.92
C LYS A 212 15.63 -1.55 -20.29
N PHE A 213 16.09 -0.41 -20.81
CA PHE A 213 15.84 0.91 -20.24
C PHE A 213 15.12 1.83 -21.20
N GLU A 214 14.30 2.70 -20.63
CA GLU A 214 13.55 3.71 -21.36
C GLU A 214 13.88 5.07 -20.76
N THR A 215 13.84 6.11 -21.60
CA THR A 215 13.92 7.49 -21.12
C THR A 215 12.65 7.85 -20.33
N GLN A 216 12.72 8.93 -19.55
CA GLN A 216 11.64 9.46 -18.73
C GLN A 216 11.15 8.51 -17.61
N LYS A 217 11.98 7.56 -17.19
CA LYS A 217 11.71 6.63 -16.09
C LYS A 217 12.63 6.88 -14.90
N PHE A 218 12.13 6.57 -13.71
CA PHE A 218 12.97 6.51 -12.51
C PHE A 218 13.73 5.20 -12.45
N VAL A 219 14.98 5.28 -12.03
CA VAL A 219 15.87 4.14 -11.86
C VAL A 219 16.46 4.21 -10.45
N LEU A 220 16.30 3.14 -9.68
CA LEU A 220 16.94 2.96 -8.40
C LEU A 220 18.36 2.48 -8.63
N GLN A 221 19.33 3.34 -8.37
CA GLN A 221 20.75 3.03 -8.47
C GLN A 221 21.26 2.46 -7.15
N VAL A 222 22.01 1.37 -7.20
CA VAL A 222 22.67 0.75 -6.04
C VAL A 222 24.14 0.52 -6.37
N GLU A 223 25.07 0.96 -5.52
CA GLU A 223 26.50 0.70 -5.78
C GLU A 223 26.91 -0.66 -5.23
N THR A 224 27.67 -1.40 -6.04
CA THR A 224 28.15 -2.74 -5.70
C THR A 224 29.67 -2.80 -5.71
N ASP A 225 30.25 -3.70 -4.92
CA ASP A 225 31.69 -3.99 -4.99
C ASP A 225 32.07 -4.78 -6.26
N GLY A 226 33.37 -5.02 -6.48
CA GLY A 226 33.85 -5.82 -7.62
C GLY A 226 33.39 -7.27 -7.62
N LYS A 227 32.81 -7.77 -6.52
CA LYS A 227 32.12 -9.06 -6.51
C LYS A 227 30.67 -8.90 -6.93
N GLY A 228 30.08 -7.70 -6.89
CA GLY A 228 28.68 -7.38 -7.18
C GLY A 228 27.80 -7.39 -5.92
N ARG A 229 28.36 -7.18 -4.73
CA ARG A 229 27.63 -7.10 -3.45
C ARG A 229 27.42 -5.65 -3.04
N VAL A 230 26.27 -5.38 -2.43
CA VAL A 230 25.97 -4.06 -1.86
C VAL A 230 26.58 -4.00 -0.47
N LYS A 231 27.68 -3.24 -0.30
CA LYS A 231 28.43 -3.19 0.98
C LYS A 231 27.81 -2.28 2.04
N LYS A 232 27.02 -1.30 1.61
CA LYS A 232 26.40 -0.28 2.46
C LYS A 232 25.01 0.05 1.91
N ALA A 233 24.13 0.55 2.77
CA ALA A 233 22.79 1.00 2.40
C ALA A 233 22.85 2.28 1.53
N ASN A 234 23.12 2.15 0.22
CA ASN A 234 23.49 3.24 -0.70
C ASN A 234 22.54 3.43 -1.89
N ALA A 235 21.28 3.04 -1.77
CA ALA A 235 20.32 3.22 -2.85
C ALA A 235 20.02 4.72 -3.10
N ASN A 236 20.01 5.14 -4.37
CA ASN A 236 19.72 6.50 -4.79
C ASN A 236 18.79 6.50 -6.00
N TRP A 237 17.97 7.55 -6.12
CA TRP A 237 17.16 7.75 -7.32
C TRP A 237 17.97 8.43 -8.42
N MET A 238 17.81 7.91 -9.63
CA MET A 238 18.20 8.53 -10.88
C MET A 238 16.97 8.68 -11.77
N TYR A 239 16.90 9.74 -12.56
CA TYR A 239 15.91 9.89 -13.62
C TYR A 239 16.60 9.78 -14.99
N ALA A 240 16.23 8.75 -15.76
CA ALA A 240 16.84 8.48 -17.06
C ALA A 240 16.35 9.51 -18.09
N GLU A 241 17.05 10.62 -18.25
CA GLU A 241 16.69 11.67 -19.22
C GLU A 241 17.13 11.31 -20.64
N LEU A 242 18.24 10.59 -20.78
CA LEU A 242 18.80 10.17 -22.06
C LEU A 242 19.38 8.76 -21.97
N ILE A 243 19.50 8.14 -23.15
CA ILE A 243 20.34 6.96 -23.35
C ILE A 243 21.37 7.35 -24.40
N VAL A 244 22.65 7.17 -24.08
CA VAL A 244 23.78 7.47 -24.98
C VAL A 244 24.68 6.25 -25.10
N ASP A 245 25.43 6.17 -26.19
CA ASP A 245 26.47 5.17 -26.37
C ASP A 245 27.83 5.77 -25.96
N VAL A 246 28.51 5.12 -25.01
CA VAL A 246 29.84 5.50 -24.55
C VAL A 246 30.81 4.39 -24.97
N ASP A 247 31.47 4.57 -26.11
CA ASP A 247 32.40 3.60 -26.71
C ASP A 247 31.82 2.18 -26.84
N GLY A 248 30.61 2.07 -27.41
CA GLY A 248 29.88 0.82 -27.60
C GLY A 248 29.13 0.34 -26.35
N THR A 249 29.16 1.11 -25.26
CA THR A 249 28.43 0.79 -24.01
C THR A 249 27.22 1.70 -23.84
N PRO A 250 25.99 1.17 -23.88
CA PRO A 250 24.80 1.96 -23.59
C PRO A 250 24.78 2.47 -22.15
N CYS A 251 24.46 3.75 -21.98
CA CYS A 251 24.41 4.41 -20.68
C CYS A 251 23.14 5.23 -20.53
N ILE A 252 22.45 5.12 -19.41
CA ILE A 252 21.44 6.11 -19.01
C ILE A 252 22.14 7.33 -18.42
N VAL A 253 21.63 8.52 -18.73
CA VAL A 253 22.18 9.80 -18.26
C VAL A 253 21.07 10.63 -17.63
N GLN A 254 21.36 11.15 -16.44
CA GLN A 254 20.60 12.21 -15.80
C GLN A 254 21.38 13.50 -15.95
N ARG A 255 20.82 14.48 -16.69
CA ARG A 255 21.48 15.76 -16.90
C ARG A 255 21.28 16.70 -15.74
N ASN A 256 20.03 16.83 -15.32
CA ASN A 256 19.63 17.76 -14.27
C ASN A 256 19.59 17.09 -12.89
N LYS A 257 19.89 17.83 -11.82
CA LYS A 257 19.57 17.36 -10.47
C LYS A 257 18.06 17.10 -10.37
N LEU A 258 17.67 16.07 -9.61
CA LEU A 258 16.25 15.83 -9.31
C LEU A 258 15.67 17.10 -8.69
N ASN A 259 14.72 17.70 -9.38
CA ASN A 259 14.08 18.93 -8.98
C ASN A 259 12.61 18.67 -8.61
N ARG A 260 11.92 19.70 -8.12
CA ARG A 260 10.53 19.59 -7.63
C ARG A 260 9.54 19.04 -8.67
N ASN A 261 9.83 19.16 -9.96
CA ASN A 261 8.94 18.73 -11.05
C ASN A 261 9.11 17.25 -11.42
N LYS A 262 10.20 16.61 -11.00
CA LYS A 262 10.47 15.18 -11.22
C LYS A 262 10.63 14.49 -9.86
N LYS A 263 9.50 14.22 -9.21
CA LYS A 263 9.48 13.50 -7.92
C LYS A 263 9.57 11.99 -8.15
N PRO A 264 10.47 11.28 -7.45
CA PRO A 264 10.53 9.83 -7.53
C PRO A 264 9.23 9.18 -7.03
N PRO A 265 9.02 7.87 -7.32
CA PRO A 265 7.79 7.18 -6.93
C PRO A 265 7.53 7.23 -5.42
N PHE A 266 8.61 7.15 -4.62
CA PHE A 266 8.64 7.25 -3.17
C PHE A 266 10.01 7.78 -2.67
N LYS A 267 10.06 8.18 -1.40
CA LYS A 267 11.26 8.62 -0.69
C LYS A 267 12.10 7.42 -0.23
N LEU A 268 13.41 7.55 -0.36
CA LEU A 268 14.38 6.56 0.13
C LEU A 268 14.78 6.90 1.57
N ASP A 269 14.12 6.28 2.55
CA ASP A 269 14.54 6.35 3.95
C ASP A 269 15.67 5.34 4.26
N ASN A 270 16.18 5.38 5.50
CA ASN A 270 17.28 4.52 5.92
C ASN A 270 16.88 3.04 5.98
N ASP A 271 15.63 2.73 6.32
CA ASP A 271 15.19 1.36 6.49
C ASP A 271 14.98 0.70 5.13
N PHE A 272 14.37 1.41 4.16
CA PHE A 272 14.33 1.02 2.77
C PHE A 272 15.73 0.72 2.22
N LYS A 273 16.71 1.60 2.43
CA LYS A 273 18.07 1.37 1.94
C LYS A 273 18.72 0.12 2.56
N LYS A 274 18.48 -0.15 3.86
CA LYS A 274 18.94 -1.38 4.51
C LYS A 274 18.24 -2.61 3.92
N TYR A 275 16.92 -2.55 3.73
CA TYR A 275 16.17 -3.67 3.16
C TYR A 275 16.56 -3.94 1.71
N VAL A 276 16.85 -2.91 0.90
CA VAL A 276 17.40 -3.09 -0.44
C VAL A 276 18.74 -3.82 -0.38
N MET A 277 19.66 -3.39 0.49
CA MET A 277 20.95 -4.05 0.67
C MET A 277 20.79 -5.53 1.04
N THR A 278 19.92 -5.83 2.02
CA THR A 278 19.63 -7.20 2.45
C THR A 278 19.00 -8.02 1.32
N ALA A 279 17.93 -7.52 0.71
CA ALA A 279 17.23 -8.20 -0.39
C ALA A 279 18.17 -8.49 -1.56
N PHE A 280 18.95 -7.50 -1.98
CA PHE A 280 19.88 -7.62 -3.10
C PHE A 280 20.98 -8.65 -2.83
N ASN A 281 21.55 -8.65 -1.63
CA ASN A 281 22.60 -9.60 -1.27
C ASN A 281 22.05 -11.02 -1.04
N THR A 282 20.84 -11.18 -0.48
CA THR A 282 20.22 -12.49 -0.24
C THR A 282 19.75 -13.17 -1.52
N ALA A 283 19.08 -12.42 -2.42
CA ALA A 283 18.61 -12.94 -3.70
C ALA A 283 19.77 -13.43 -4.60
N ARG A 284 20.99 -12.99 -4.32
CA ARG A 284 22.22 -13.42 -5.00
C ARG A 284 22.80 -14.72 -4.43
N ILE A 285 22.55 -15.04 -3.16
CA ILE A 285 23.09 -16.24 -2.51
C ILE A 285 22.34 -17.51 -2.96
N SER A 286 21.14 -17.38 -3.52
CA SER A 286 20.21 -18.51 -3.65
C SER A 286 20.34 -19.42 -4.89
N LYS A 287 21.09 -19.11 -5.97
CA LYS A 287 21.28 -20.06 -7.10
C LYS A 287 22.61 -19.91 -7.86
N SER A 288 23.33 -21.03 -8.00
CA SER A 288 24.18 -21.45 -9.14
C SER A 288 24.84 -20.41 -10.08
N GLY A 289 25.49 -19.36 -9.57
CA GLY A 289 26.41 -18.53 -10.36
C GLY A 289 25.78 -17.53 -11.35
N GLU A 290 24.52 -17.71 -11.75
CA GLU A 290 23.73 -16.74 -12.51
C GLU A 290 22.83 -15.94 -11.57
N ASN A 291 23.01 -14.62 -11.57
CA ASN A 291 22.30 -13.72 -10.68
C ASN A 291 20.89 -13.49 -11.24
N GLN A 292 19.81 -13.93 -10.59
CA GLN A 292 18.44 -13.63 -11.08
C GLN A 292 18.11 -12.12 -11.05
N LEU A 293 18.87 -11.33 -10.29
CA LEU A 293 18.87 -9.86 -10.32
C LEU A 293 19.92 -9.30 -11.30
N ASP A 294 20.31 -10.05 -12.34
CA ASP A 294 21.57 -9.82 -13.06
C ASP A 294 21.77 -8.36 -13.53
N LYS A 295 22.84 -7.80 -12.97
CA LYS A 295 23.72 -6.66 -13.24
C LYS A 295 23.32 -5.49 -14.17
N LYS A 296 22.34 -5.61 -15.06
CA LYS A 296 21.91 -4.53 -15.98
C LYS A 296 20.43 -4.71 -16.46
N ASN A 297 19.62 -5.51 -15.75
CA ASN A 297 18.34 -6.05 -16.29
C ASN A 297 17.08 -5.20 -16.12
N GLY A 298 17.12 -4.07 -15.40
CA GLY A 298 16.01 -3.11 -15.36
C GLY A 298 14.73 -3.59 -14.66
N ASP A 299 14.46 -4.89 -14.53
CA ASP A 299 13.28 -5.41 -13.85
C ASP A 299 13.44 -5.32 -12.33
N ALA A 300 12.63 -4.47 -11.70
CA ALA A 300 12.59 -4.30 -10.26
C ALA A 300 11.75 -5.39 -9.56
N THR A 301 11.01 -6.22 -10.29
CA THR A 301 10.02 -7.17 -9.73
C THR A 301 10.61 -8.13 -8.69
N PRO A 302 11.76 -8.79 -8.93
CA PRO A 302 12.32 -9.71 -7.93
C PRO A 302 12.78 -8.97 -6.66
N LEU A 303 13.30 -7.74 -6.81
CA LEU A 303 13.65 -6.90 -5.67
C LEU A 303 12.40 -6.47 -4.90
N ILE A 304 11.35 -6.02 -5.59
CA ILE A 304 10.08 -5.64 -4.97
C ILE A 304 9.50 -6.83 -4.19
N HIS A 305 9.54 -8.04 -4.75
CA HIS A 305 9.10 -9.24 -4.06
C HIS A 305 9.92 -9.53 -2.79
N ALA A 306 11.25 -9.46 -2.88
CA ALA A 306 12.11 -9.63 -1.70
C ALA A 306 11.87 -8.54 -0.63
N LEU A 307 11.65 -7.30 -1.05
CA LEU A 307 11.29 -6.21 -0.16
C LEU A 307 9.92 -6.45 0.50
N ARG A 308 8.91 -6.96 -0.23
CA ARG A 308 7.60 -7.33 0.36
C ARG A 308 7.78 -8.28 1.54
N LEU A 309 8.58 -9.33 1.37
CA LEU A 309 8.83 -10.30 2.44
C LEU A 309 9.54 -9.67 3.65
N LEU A 310 10.53 -8.81 3.42
CA LEU A 310 11.26 -8.14 4.50
C LEU A 310 10.36 -7.15 5.27
N TYR A 311 9.50 -6.41 4.58
CA TYR A 311 8.57 -5.46 5.21
C TYR A 311 7.40 -6.15 5.90
N GLY A 312 6.84 -7.23 5.34
CA GLY A 312 5.80 -8.02 6.01
C GLY A 312 6.28 -8.57 7.35
N ASN A 313 7.45 -9.23 7.34
CA ASN A 313 8.07 -9.76 8.56
C ASN A 313 8.39 -8.67 9.60
N ALA A 314 8.75 -7.46 9.17
CA ALA A 314 9.08 -6.36 10.08
C ALA A 314 7.86 -5.67 10.68
N THR A 315 6.72 -5.71 10.00
CA THR A 315 5.48 -5.02 10.40
C THR A 315 4.47 -5.93 11.11
N GLY A 316 4.76 -7.23 11.21
CA GLY A 316 3.84 -8.21 11.79
C GLY A 316 2.56 -8.41 10.96
N GLN A 317 2.65 -8.10 9.66
CA GLN A 317 1.60 -8.32 8.66
C GLN A 317 1.81 -9.64 7.93
#